data_AF-A0A2D3N8K8-F1
#
_entry.id   AF-A0A2D3N8K8-F1
#
_cell.length_a   1.000
_cell.length_b   1.000
_cell.length_c   1.000
_cell.angle_alpha   90.00
_cell.angle_beta   90.00
_cell.angle_gamma   90.00
#
_symmetry.space_group_name_H-M   'P 1'
#
loop_
_entity.id
_entity.type
_entity.pdbx_description
1 polymer ?
#
loop_
_entity_poly.entity_id
_entity_poly.type
_entity_poly.pdbx_seq_one_letter_code
_entity_poly.pdbx_strand_id
1 'polypeptide(L)'
;MLLYISIFFIVVLVNYLMKLFRLRKENGLLFSFLILAVFIGLGDMIGGYDRYVYGSSFDYIADETRTGQGYQTMLFLVSGSEYGFFAWQFLIAQLTSNRYIFIFLTTIFIYILYFNAFRLYIEDYPWALILFLGLLYYFTMTYLRQVIAVGIAWQGVKFIWERKPLIFFVILLLAYSFHNSVLIFAPMYFLPLRKYSQKTILLFLGFAFLIGMTPLPNMLMENSGEFSGMASRTADYAEQNQGFRIEYVLEVVFFVWILFKHYDRIGHSRKTLTFLNMCFLFCAMLLSFMRFGQGGRFSWYYMFGIIYMLSTLCKVKYRYVWMRPLTFLISFTFFLRITYVWLPMNAPYKTFLTDGEPAGNGIIYKIYEYDFGYTNDKFYRK
;
A
#
# COMPACT_ATOMS: atom_id res chain seq x y z
N MET A 1 7.88 15.86 -13.13
CA MET A 1 6.40 15.69 -13.24
C MET A 1 6.00 14.84 -14.44
N LEU A 2 6.35 15.23 -15.68
CA LEU A 2 5.92 14.53 -16.90
C LEU A 2 6.25 13.03 -16.92
N LEU A 3 7.44 12.64 -16.45
CA LEU A 3 7.84 11.23 -16.37
C LEU A 3 6.88 10.40 -15.50
N TYR A 4 6.48 10.90 -14.33
CA TYR A 4 5.51 10.21 -13.47
C TYR A 4 4.14 10.09 -14.14
N ILE A 5 3.66 11.16 -14.79
CA ILE A 5 2.40 11.13 -15.55
C ILE A 5 2.49 10.11 -16.69
N SER A 6 3.64 10.01 -17.36
CA SER A 6 3.85 9.04 -18.44
C SER A 6 3.71 7.60 -17.96
N ILE A 7 4.11 7.28 -16.73
CA ILE A 7 3.94 5.92 -16.16
C ILE A 7 2.46 5.51 -16.11
N PHE A 8 1.56 6.43 -15.75
CA PHE A 8 0.13 6.14 -15.75
C PHE A 8 -0.36 5.75 -17.15
N PHE A 9 0.00 6.53 -18.17
CA PHE A 9 -0.42 6.28 -19.54
C PHE A 9 0.31 5.10 -20.18
N ILE A 10 1.55 4.81 -19.81
CA ILE A 10 2.30 3.62 -20.25
C ILE A 10 1.57 2.35 -19.78
N VAL A 11 1.13 2.28 -18.52
CA VAL A 11 0.36 1.12 -18.03
C VAL A 11 -0.95 0.96 -18.80
N VAL A 12 -1.66 2.06 -19.07
CA VAL A 12 -2.88 2.03 -19.90
C VAL A 12 -2.58 1.54 -21.32
N LEU A 13 -1.51 2.05 -21.93
CA LEU A 13 -1.07 1.71 -23.28
C LEU A 13 -0.68 0.23 -23.38
N VAL A 14 0.15 -0.28 -22.45
CA VAL A 14 0.55 -1.69 -22.43
C VAL A 14 -0.67 -2.61 -22.44
N ASN A 15 -1.65 -2.33 -21.58
CA ASN A 15 -2.86 -3.15 -21.51
C ASN A 15 -3.77 -2.98 -22.74
N TYR A 16 -3.82 -1.79 -23.33
CA TYR A 16 -4.50 -1.57 -24.60
C TYR A 16 -3.86 -2.37 -25.73
N LEU A 17 -2.53 -2.36 -25.85
CA LEU A 17 -1.78 -3.10 -26.86
C LEU A 17 -1.94 -4.61 -26.67
N MET A 18 -1.90 -5.13 -25.45
CA MET A 18 -2.16 -6.56 -25.19
C MET A 18 -3.53 -6.98 -25.72
N LYS A 19 -4.55 -6.14 -25.53
CA LYS A 19 -5.90 -6.39 -26.05
C LYS A 19 -5.96 -6.28 -27.57
N LEU A 20 -5.33 -5.26 -28.16
CA LEU A 20 -5.28 -5.03 -29.61
C LEU A 20 -4.66 -6.22 -30.34
N PHE A 21 -3.54 -6.72 -29.83
CA PHE A 21 -2.80 -7.87 -30.39
C PHE A 21 -3.31 -9.24 -29.89
N ARG A 22 -4.43 -9.29 -29.16
CA ARG A 22 -5.04 -10.52 -28.63
C ARG A 22 -4.06 -11.39 -27.82
N LEU A 23 -3.12 -10.77 -27.13
CA LEU A 23 -2.17 -11.43 -26.24
C LEU A 23 -2.85 -11.82 -24.92
N ARG A 24 -2.24 -12.73 -24.17
CA ARG A 24 -2.74 -13.14 -22.85
C ARG A 24 -2.79 -11.93 -21.91
N LYS A 25 -3.95 -11.68 -21.29
CA LYS A 25 -4.17 -10.55 -20.38
C LYS A 25 -3.21 -10.59 -19.17
N GLU A 26 -2.80 -11.78 -18.75
CA GLU A 26 -1.83 -12.01 -17.68
C GLU A 26 -0.46 -11.42 -18.03
N ASN A 27 -0.08 -11.42 -19.32
CA ASN A 27 1.16 -10.78 -19.77
C ASN A 27 1.07 -9.26 -19.61
N GLY A 28 -0.09 -8.66 -19.89
CA GLY A 28 -0.31 -7.22 -19.65
C GLY A 28 -0.16 -6.84 -18.18
N LEU A 29 -0.73 -7.65 -17.29
CA LEU A 29 -0.57 -7.49 -15.84
C LEU A 29 0.90 -7.61 -15.43
N LEU A 30 1.60 -8.65 -15.91
CA LEU A 30 3.01 -8.89 -15.63
C LEU A 30 3.89 -7.71 -16.08
N PHE A 31 3.76 -7.29 -17.35
CA PHE A 31 4.54 -6.17 -17.88
C PHE A 31 4.24 -4.87 -17.16
N SER A 32 2.97 -4.62 -16.80
CA SER A 32 2.60 -3.43 -16.04
C SER A 32 3.31 -3.40 -14.69
N PHE A 33 3.22 -4.48 -13.90
CA PHE A 33 3.89 -4.53 -12.60
C PHE A 33 5.42 -4.56 -12.71
N LEU A 34 5.98 -5.16 -13.77
CA LEU A 34 7.42 -5.09 -14.02
C LEU A 34 7.89 -3.65 -14.28
N ILE A 35 7.16 -2.90 -15.12
CA ILE A 35 7.46 -1.48 -15.39
C ILE A 35 7.41 -0.67 -14.09
N LEU A 36 6.37 -0.88 -13.26
CA LEU A 36 6.24 -0.16 -11.99
C LEU A 36 7.33 -0.56 -10.99
N ALA A 37 7.68 -1.84 -10.91
CA ALA A 37 8.74 -2.34 -10.04
C ALA A 37 10.11 -1.77 -10.43
N VAL A 38 10.42 -1.75 -11.73
CA VAL A 38 11.68 -1.16 -12.24
C VAL A 38 11.70 0.34 -12.01
N PHE A 39 10.63 1.06 -12.35
CA PHE A 39 10.57 2.51 -12.18
C PHE A 39 10.76 2.94 -10.71
N ILE A 40 10.07 2.26 -9.78
CA ILE A 40 10.16 2.59 -8.35
C ILE A 40 11.45 2.08 -7.73
N GLY A 41 11.84 0.85 -8.08
CA GLY A 41 12.99 0.18 -7.51
C GLY A 41 14.30 0.83 -7.94
N LEU A 42 14.40 1.30 -9.19
CA LEU A 42 15.57 2.05 -9.67
C LEU A 42 15.61 3.50 -9.17
N GLY A 43 14.53 4.03 -8.62
CA GLY A 43 14.47 5.42 -8.18
C GLY A 43 15.43 5.72 -7.02
N ASP A 44 16.22 6.78 -7.16
CA ASP A 44 17.18 7.23 -6.15
C ASP A 44 16.48 7.97 -5.00
N MET A 45 16.24 7.25 -3.90
CA MET A 45 15.60 7.74 -2.66
C MET A 45 14.28 8.52 -2.85
N ILE A 46 13.49 8.17 -3.86
CA ILE A 46 12.16 8.73 -4.10
C ILE A 46 11.16 8.38 -2.99
N GLY A 47 10.18 9.25 -2.74
CA GLY A 47 9.06 8.97 -1.84
C GLY A 47 9.21 9.47 -0.39
N GLY A 48 10.32 10.13 -0.06
CA GLY A 48 10.50 10.80 1.23
C GLY A 48 11.49 10.11 2.17
N TYR A 49 11.45 10.48 3.46
CA TYR A 49 12.51 10.12 4.42
C TYR A 49 12.52 8.63 4.81
N ASP A 50 11.41 7.90 4.69
CA ASP A 50 11.35 6.49 5.14
C ASP A 50 12.39 5.61 4.44
N ARG A 51 12.72 5.88 3.17
CA ARG A 51 13.76 5.13 2.45
C ARG A 51 15.14 5.27 3.08
N TYR A 52 15.46 6.44 3.63
CA TYR A 52 16.71 6.66 4.34
C TYR A 52 16.73 5.87 5.65
N VAL A 53 15.61 5.82 6.37
CA VAL A 53 15.47 5.03 7.60
C VAL A 53 15.60 3.53 7.33
N TYR A 54 14.99 3.03 6.26
CA TYR A 54 15.16 1.64 5.85
C TYR A 54 16.57 1.35 5.37
N GLY A 55 17.16 2.27 4.61
CA GLY A 55 18.55 2.17 4.18
C GLY A 55 19.50 2.10 5.35
N SER A 56 19.37 2.98 6.36
CA SER A 56 20.28 3.03 7.50
C SER A 56 20.17 1.78 8.36
N SER A 57 18.95 1.28 8.55
CA SER A 57 18.73 0.00 9.24
C SER A 57 19.35 -1.16 8.47
N PHE A 58 19.20 -1.20 7.15
CA PHE A 58 19.77 -2.25 6.31
C PHE A 58 21.30 -2.20 6.30
N ASP A 59 21.87 -1.01 6.14
CA ASP A 59 23.31 -0.78 6.11
C ASP A 59 23.97 -1.26 7.42
N TYR A 60 23.38 -0.96 8.57
CA TYR A 60 23.83 -1.50 9.86
C TYR A 60 23.75 -3.04 9.91
N ILE A 61 22.62 -3.61 9.47
CA ILE A 61 22.46 -5.08 9.43
C ILE A 61 23.50 -5.72 8.52
N ALA A 62 23.79 -5.11 7.38
CA ALA A 62 24.77 -5.61 6.42
C ALA A 62 26.20 -5.56 6.97
N ASP A 63 26.56 -4.52 7.71
CA ASP A 63 27.88 -4.41 8.32
C ASP A 63 28.09 -5.45 9.43
N GLU A 64 27.12 -5.60 10.33
CA GLU A 64 27.17 -6.61 11.40
C GLU A 64 27.16 -8.04 10.85
N THR A 65 26.40 -8.29 9.78
CA THR A 65 26.39 -9.59 9.10
C THR A 65 27.78 -9.93 8.53
N ARG A 66 28.54 -8.94 8.05
CA ARG A 66 29.88 -9.13 7.47
C ARG A 66 30.97 -9.34 8.50
N THR A 67 30.86 -8.68 9.65
CA THR A 67 31.79 -8.86 10.76
C THR A 67 31.61 -10.23 11.45
N GLY A 68 30.63 -11.03 11.01
CA GLY A 68 30.35 -12.35 11.53
C GLY A 68 29.56 -12.31 12.84
N GLN A 69 29.02 -11.16 13.22
CA GLN A 69 28.13 -11.08 14.37
C GLN A 69 26.79 -11.74 14.04
N GLY A 70 26.31 -12.57 14.98
CA GLY A 70 25.01 -13.21 14.84
C GLY A 70 23.86 -12.20 14.95
N TYR A 71 22.72 -12.51 14.34
CA TYR A 71 21.52 -11.66 14.36
C TYR A 71 21.06 -11.22 15.75
N GLN A 72 21.46 -11.95 16.80
CA GLN A 72 21.12 -11.67 18.20
C GLN A 72 21.57 -10.27 18.64
N THR A 73 22.71 -9.77 18.16
CA THR A 73 23.23 -8.44 18.51
C THR A 73 22.42 -7.31 17.88
N MET A 74 21.61 -7.63 16.86
CA MET A 74 20.82 -6.68 16.08
C MET A 74 19.33 -6.69 16.43
N LEU A 75 18.89 -7.54 17.37
CA LEU A 75 17.46 -7.70 17.72
C LEU A 75 16.81 -6.40 18.24
N PHE A 76 17.61 -5.46 18.76
CA PHE A 76 17.10 -4.16 19.19
C PHE A 76 16.47 -3.36 18.03
N LEU A 77 16.88 -3.59 16.78
CA LEU A 77 16.31 -2.94 15.59
C LEU A 77 14.87 -3.36 15.30
N VAL A 78 14.40 -4.46 15.87
CA VAL A 78 13.08 -5.03 15.58
C VAL A 78 11.94 -4.23 16.23
N SER A 79 12.26 -3.29 17.14
CA SER A 79 11.25 -2.54 17.92
C SER A 79 10.14 -3.48 18.43
N GLY A 80 10.54 -4.65 18.96
CA GLY A 80 9.68 -5.63 19.62
C GLY A 80 8.74 -6.48 18.77
N SER A 81 8.49 -6.17 17.49
CA SER A 81 7.34 -6.79 16.77
C SER A 81 7.51 -7.02 15.26
N GLU A 82 8.38 -6.29 14.57
CA GLU A 82 8.50 -6.38 13.10
C GLU A 82 9.63 -7.34 12.64
N TYR A 83 9.66 -8.54 13.23
CA TYR A 83 10.70 -9.56 13.01
C TYR A 83 10.80 -10.03 11.54
N GLY A 84 9.69 -10.03 10.80
CA GLY A 84 9.65 -10.44 9.40
C GLY A 84 10.34 -9.45 8.47
N PHE A 85 10.19 -8.14 8.72
CA PHE A 85 10.92 -7.13 7.95
C PHE A 85 12.42 -7.13 8.30
N PHE A 86 12.77 -7.35 9.56
CA PHE A 86 14.16 -7.58 9.97
C PHE A 86 14.76 -8.82 9.28
N ALA A 87 14.06 -9.95 9.32
CA ALA A 87 14.50 -11.17 8.64
C ALA A 87 14.67 -10.95 7.13
N TRP A 88 13.77 -10.19 6.50
CA TRP A 88 13.90 -9.81 5.09
C TRP A 88 15.18 -8.99 4.83
N GLN A 89 15.45 -7.96 5.63
CA GLN A 89 16.70 -7.19 5.52
C GLN A 89 17.92 -8.09 5.71
N PHE A 90 17.92 -8.95 6.73
CA PHE A 90 19.01 -9.88 7.01
C PHE A 90 19.25 -10.87 5.87
N LEU A 91 18.19 -11.38 5.23
CA LEU A 91 18.30 -12.27 4.06
C LEU A 91 18.93 -11.56 2.86
N ILE A 92 18.55 -10.30 2.61
CA ILE A 92 19.16 -9.52 1.53
C ILE A 92 20.61 -9.11 1.87
N ALA A 93 20.92 -8.89 3.14
CA ALA A 93 22.27 -8.58 3.60
C ALA A 93 23.27 -9.73 3.35
N GLN A 94 22.78 -10.97 3.22
CA GLN A 94 23.60 -12.11 2.78
C GLN A 94 24.05 -11.98 1.30
N LEU A 95 23.32 -11.21 0.49
CA LEU A 95 23.55 -11.07 -0.94
C LEU A 95 24.34 -9.80 -1.29
N THR A 96 24.14 -8.72 -0.55
CA THR A 96 24.74 -7.40 -0.83
C THR A 96 24.73 -6.53 0.43
N SER A 97 25.64 -5.56 0.53
CA SER A 97 25.52 -4.47 1.50
C SER A 97 25.03 -3.16 0.90
N ASN A 98 24.49 -3.19 -0.33
CA ASN A 98 24.05 -1.99 -1.01
C ASN A 98 22.57 -1.68 -0.73
N ARG A 99 22.27 -0.54 -0.09
CA ARG A 99 20.89 -0.14 0.22
C ARG A 99 19.99 0.02 -1.01
N TYR A 100 20.53 0.44 -2.15
CA TYR A 100 19.75 0.59 -3.38
C TYR A 100 19.34 -0.76 -3.96
N ILE A 101 20.25 -1.75 -3.95
CA ILE A 101 19.91 -3.12 -4.33
C ILE A 101 18.88 -3.70 -3.36
N PHE A 102 19.00 -3.43 -2.07
CA PHE A 102 17.98 -3.81 -1.09
C PHE A 102 16.60 -3.21 -1.41
N ILE A 103 16.51 -1.91 -1.67
CA ILE A 103 15.25 -1.25 -2.02
C ILE A 103 14.68 -1.80 -3.34
N PHE A 104 15.55 -2.08 -4.33
CA PHE A 104 15.16 -2.66 -5.61
C PHE A 104 14.55 -4.06 -5.45
N LEU A 105 15.24 -4.96 -4.75
CA LEU A 105 14.76 -6.33 -4.48
C LEU A 105 13.48 -6.32 -3.63
N THR A 106 13.39 -5.43 -2.64
CA THR A 106 12.19 -5.25 -1.82
C THR A 106 11.01 -4.78 -2.67
N THR A 107 11.25 -3.85 -3.61
CA THR A 107 10.23 -3.36 -4.54
C THR A 107 9.74 -4.48 -5.45
N ILE A 108 10.64 -5.31 -5.99
CA ILE A 108 10.27 -6.50 -6.78
C ILE A 108 9.38 -7.44 -5.96
N PHE A 109 9.76 -7.72 -4.71
CA PHE A 109 8.98 -8.57 -3.81
C PHE A 109 7.56 -8.04 -3.59
N ILE A 110 7.39 -6.73 -3.35
CA ILE A 110 6.07 -6.08 -3.25
C ILE A 110 5.22 -6.33 -4.50
N TYR A 111 5.79 -6.12 -5.69
CA TYR A 111 5.06 -6.28 -6.94
C TYR A 111 4.77 -7.75 -7.29
N ILE A 112 5.58 -8.71 -6.84
CA ILE A 112 5.26 -10.15 -6.92
C ILE A 112 4.02 -10.48 -6.07
N LEU A 113 3.96 -9.97 -4.82
CA LEU A 113 2.79 -10.16 -3.95
C LEU A 113 1.53 -9.58 -4.62
N TYR A 114 1.63 -8.38 -5.18
CA TYR A 114 0.50 -7.73 -5.85
C TYR A 114 0.11 -8.44 -7.14
N PHE A 115 1.06 -8.90 -7.95
CA PHE A 115 0.79 -9.73 -9.12
C PHE A 115 -0.02 -10.97 -8.76
N ASN A 116 0.39 -11.70 -7.72
CA ASN A 116 -0.30 -12.90 -7.27
C ASN A 116 -1.73 -12.61 -6.80
N ALA A 117 -1.93 -11.54 -6.01
CA ALA A 117 -3.26 -11.13 -5.58
C ALA A 117 -4.16 -10.73 -6.77
N PHE A 118 -3.66 -9.90 -7.68
CA PHE A 118 -4.42 -9.48 -8.86
C PHE A 118 -4.78 -10.68 -9.73
N ARG A 119 -3.82 -11.56 -10.03
CA ARG A 119 -4.04 -12.76 -10.85
C ARG A 119 -5.11 -13.68 -10.23
N LEU A 120 -5.08 -13.85 -8.92
CA LEU A 120 -5.99 -14.73 -8.19
C LEU A 120 -7.42 -14.18 -8.11
N TYR A 121 -7.57 -12.86 -7.92
CA TYR A 121 -8.86 -12.28 -7.55
C TYR A 121 -9.54 -11.47 -8.64
N ILE A 122 -8.77 -10.76 -9.46
CA ILE A 122 -9.28 -9.79 -10.43
C ILE A 122 -9.56 -10.47 -11.78
N GLU A 123 -10.60 -10.02 -12.46
CA GLU A 123 -10.93 -10.51 -13.80
C GLU A 123 -10.61 -9.49 -14.91
N ASP A 124 -10.79 -8.18 -14.64
CA ASP A 124 -10.47 -7.06 -15.55
C ASP A 124 -9.19 -6.35 -15.08
N TYR A 125 -8.03 -6.91 -15.44
CA TYR A 125 -6.72 -6.39 -15.04
C TYR A 125 -6.46 -4.94 -15.47
N PRO A 126 -6.74 -4.53 -16.72
CA PRO A 126 -6.51 -3.15 -17.15
C PRO A 126 -7.23 -2.13 -16.27
N TRP A 127 -8.49 -2.40 -15.91
CA TRP A 127 -9.25 -1.48 -15.07
C TRP A 127 -8.79 -1.47 -13.62
N ALA A 128 -8.47 -2.65 -13.07
CA ALA A 128 -7.93 -2.74 -11.72
C ALA A 128 -6.57 -2.03 -11.58
N LEU A 129 -5.73 -2.05 -12.62
CA LEU A 129 -4.46 -1.34 -12.64
C LEU A 129 -4.64 0.19 -12.63
N ILE A 130 -5.63 0.72 -13.34
CA ILE A 130 -5.98 2.16 -13.28
C ILE A 130 -6.38 2.55 -11.85
N LEU A 131 -7.23 1.74 -11.21
CA LEU A 131 -7.64 1.96 -9.83
C LEU A 131 -6.45 1.88 -8.86
N PHE A 132 -5.57 0.89 -9.04
CA PHE A 132 -4.35 0.74 -8.25
C PHE A 132 -3.41 1.94 -8.37
N LEU A 133 -3.21 2.44 -9.59
CA LEU A 133 -2.39 3.63 -9.84
C LEU A 133 -2.93 4.86 -9.10
N GLY A 134 -4.26 5.05 -9.11
CA GLY A 134 -4.88 6.16 -8.38
C GLY A 134 -4.88 6.00 -6.86
N LEU A 135 -4.93 4.77 -6.34
CA LEU A 135 -5.21 4.50 -4.92
C LEU A 135 -3.99 4.09 -4.08
N LEU A 136 -3.06 3.29 -4.61
CA LEU A 136 -1.97 2.69 -3.81
C LEU A 136 -0.56 2.91 -4.37
N TYR A 137 -0.43 3.10 -5.69
CA TYR A 137 0.88 3.09 -6.37
C TYR A 137 1.95 3.97 -5.71
N TYR A 138 1.64 5.24 -5.42
CA TYR A 138 2.63 6.16 -4.82
C TYR A 138 3.15 5.67 -3.46
N PHE A 139 2.29 5.03 -2.67
CA PHE A 139 2.65 4.55 -1.34
C PHE A 139 3.65 3.39 -1.39
N THR A 140 3.72 2.67 -2.51
CA THR A 140 4.75 1.64 -2.73
C THR A 140 6.16 2.20 -2.87
N MET A 141 6.32 3.53 -3.06
CA MET A 141 7.63 4.17 -3.10
C MET A 141 8.26 4.29 -1.70
N THR A 142 7.46 4.53 -0.66
CA THR A 142 7.99 4.93 0.66
C THR A 142 7.66 3.96 1.79
N TYR A 143 6.45 3.42 1.85
CA TYR A 143 5.98 2.68 3.03
C TYR A 143 6.30 1.18 2.98
N LEU A 144 7.54 0.82 2.64
CA LEU A 144 7.98 -0.55 2.30
C LEU A 144 7.42 -1.63 3.24
N ARG A 145 7.61 -1.47 4.56
CA ARG A 145 7.06 -2.39 5.58
C ARG A 145 5.55 -2.63 5.43
N GLN A 146 4.79 -1.54 5.41
CA GLN A 146 3.33 -1.60 5.39
C GLN A 146 2.81 -2.13 4.06
N VAL A 147 3.40 -1.74 2.93
CA VAL A 147 2.94 -2.21 1.61
C VAL A 147 3.27 -3.69 1.37
N ILE A 148 4.35 -4.21 1.96
CA ILE A 148 4.61 -5.66 2.03
C ILE A 148 3.54 -6.36 2.87
N ALA A 149 3.26 -5.87 4.08
CA ALA A 149 2.22 -6.45 4.94
C ALA A 149 0.84 -6.46 4.26
N VAL A 150 0.49 -5.38 3.54
CA VAL A 150 -0.72 -5.31 2.69
C VAL A 150 -0.70 -6.42 1.62
N GLY A 151 0.43 -6.59 0.92
CA GLY A 151 0.58 -7.62 -0.12
C GLY A 151 0.47 -9.05 0.41
N ILE A 152 1.04 -9.33 1.59
CA ILE A 152 0.92 -10.62 2.28
C ILE A 152 -0.53 -10.86 2.72
N ALA A 153 -1.16 -9.87 3.37
CA ALA A 153 -2.54 -9.96 3.83
C ALA A 153 -3.51 -10.26 2.67
N TRP A 154 -3.27 -9.67 1.49
CA TRP A 154 -4.09 -9.95 0.31
C TRP A 154 -4.01 -11.41 -0.15
N GLN A 155 -2.88 -12.12 0.04
CA GLN A 155 -2.81 -13.56 -0.25
C GLN A 155 -3.79 -14.36 0.62
N GLY A 156 -4.13 -13.83 1.80
CA GLY A 156 -5.02 -14.44 2.77
C GLY A 156 -6.50 -14.34 2.47
N VAL A 157 -6.92 -13.41 1.59
CA VAL A 157 -8.35 -13.04 1.43
C VAL A 157 -9.20 -14.24 1.00
N LYS A 158 -8.68 -15.14 0.14
CA LYS A 158 -9.45 -16.34 -0.26
C LYS A 158 -9.91 -17.21 0.91
N PHE A 159 -9.10 -17.27 1.95
CA PHE A 159 -9.36 -18.13 3.10
C PHE A 159 -10.51 -17.60 3.97
N ILE A 160 -10.92 -16.34 3.77
CA ILE A 160 -12.09 -15.75 4.40
C ILE A 160 -13.37 -16.37 3.83
N TRP A 161 -13.52 -16.45 2.50
CA TRP A 161 -14.72 -17.05 1.89
C TRP A 161 -14.69 -18.58 1.85
N GLU A 162 -13.50 -19.18 1.83
CA GLU A 162 -13.31 -20.62 2.01
C GLU A 162 -13.52 -21.06 3.46
N ARG A 163 -13.62 -20.12 4.41
CA ARG A 163 -13.76 -20.37 5.85
C ARG A 163 -12.65 -21.28 6.41
N LYS A 164 -11.40 -20.95 6.07
CA LYS A 164 -10.18 -21.64 6.54
C LYS A 164 -9.43 -20.76 7.54
N PRO A 165 -9.77 -20.80 8.84
CA PRO A 165 -9.26 -19.85 9.83
C PRO A 165 -7.76 -19.99 10.03
N LEU A 166 -7.27 -21.22 10.14
CA LEU A 166 -5.86 -21.49 10.41
C LEU A 166 -4.96 -20.84 9.37
N ILE A 167 -5.22 -21.06 8.08
CA ILE A 167 -4.39 -20.52 7.00
C ILE A 167 -4.53 -18.99 6.93
N PHE A 168 -5.74 -18.46 7.14
CA PHE A 168 -5.94 -17.01 7.21
C PHE A 168 -5.08 -16.37 8.31
N PHE A 169 -5.13 -16.91 9.53
CA PHE A 169 -4.41 -16.36 10.67
C PHE A 169 -2.89 -16.57 10.57
N VAL A 170 -2.42 -17.67 9.97
CA VAL A 170 -0.98 -17.84 9.68
C VAL A 170 -0.49 -16.76 8.72
N ILE A 171 -1.24 -16.46 7.65
CA ILE A 171 -0.88 -15.39 6.71
C ILE A 171 -0.96 -14.02 7.41
N LEU A 172 -1.96 -13.81 8.26
CA LEU A 172 -2.10 -12.57 9.01
C LEU A 172 -0.94 -12.36 9.99
N LEU A 173 -0.51 -13.40 10.71
CA LEU A 173 0.64 -13.35 11.62
C LEU A 173 1.95 -13.14 10.85
N LEU A 174 2.08 -13.75 9.67
CA LEU A 174 3.21 -13.46 8.77
C LEU A 174 3.20 -11.98 8.35
N ALA A 175 2.06 -11.43 7.93
CA ALA A 175 1.95 -10.02 7.60
C ALA A 175 2.23 -9.12 8.81
N TYR A 176 1.80 -9.52 10.00
CA TYR A 176 2.02 -8.79 11.25
C TYR A 176 3.51 -8.66 11.55
N SER A 177 4.28 -9.72 11.30
CA SER A 177 5.74 -9.68 11.44
C SER A 177 6.42 -8.66 10.52
N PHE A 178 5.77 -8.19 9.44
CA PHE A 178 6.28 -7.11 8.60
C PHE A 178 5.80 -5.73 9.05
N HIS A 179 4.56 -5.62 9.54
CA HIS A 179 4.01 -4.38 10.03
C HIS A 179 2.77 -4.59 10.92
N ASN A 180 2.81 -4.04 12.14
CA ASN A 180 1.82 -4.34 13.19
C ASN A 180 0.38 -3.93 12.85
N SER A 181 0.21 -2.84 12.09
CA SER A 181 -1.12 -2.28 11.83
C SER A 181 -2.03 -3.23 11.05
N VAL A 182 -1.50 -4.31 10.47
CA VAL A 182 -2.29 -5.31 9.75
C VAL A 182 -3.28 -6.06 10.64
N LEU A 183 -3.11 -6.08 11.95
CA LEU A 183 -4.08 -6.70 12.87
C LEU A 183 -5.47 -6.09 12.74
N ILE A 184 -5.57 -4.85 12.24
CA ILE A 184 -6.86 -4.25 11.95
C ILE A 184 -7.66 -5.03 10.89
N PHE A 185 -7.01 -5.88 10.10
CA PHE A 185 -7.61 -6.77 9.11
C PHE A 185 -8.17 -8.07 9.72
N ALA A 186 -7.80 -8.42 10.95
CA ALA A 186 -8.27 -9.64 11.63
C ALA A 186 -9.81 -9.78 11.70
N PRO A 187 -10.58 -8.73 12.04
CA PRO A 187 -12.04 -8.80 12.15
C PRO A 187 -12.73 -9.24 10.85
N MET A 188 -12.09 -9.05 9.69
CA MET A 188 -12.61 -9.43 8.38
C MET A 188 -12.98 -10.91 8.31
N TYR A 189 -12.25 -11.79 9.00
CA TYR A 189 -12.51 -13.22 8.99
C TYR A 189 -13.88 -13.58 9.59
N PHE A 190 -14.25 -12.89 10.68
CA PHE A 190 -15.47 -13.18 11.45
C PHE A 190 -16.72 -12.56 10.85
N LEU A 191 -16.58 -11.63 9.89
CA LEU A 191 -17.75 -11.00 9.29
C LEU A 191 -18.66 -12.01 8.57
N PRO A 192 -19.98 -11.97 8.83
CA PRO A 192 -20.94 -12.71 8.04
C PRO A 192 -20.87 -12.35 6.55
N LEU A 193 -20.83 -13.36 5.70
CA LEU A 193 -20.84 -13.18 4.24
C LEU A 193 -22.29 -13.13 3.76
N ARG A 194 -22.93 -11.99 4.04
CA ARG A 194 -24.29 -11.68 3.59
C ARG A 194 -24.34 -10.28 3.01
N LYS A 195 -25.32 -10.04 2.13
CA LYS A 195 -25.59 -8.71 1.61
C LYS A 195 -26.44 -7.95 2.63
N TYR A 196 -25.83 -7.01 3.35
CA TYR A 196 -26.51 -6.21 4.37
C TYR A 196 -27.51 -5.24 3.74
N SER A 197 -28.52 -4.79 4.48
CA SER A 197 -29.39 -3.72 3.97
C SER A 197 -28.62 -2.40 3.89
N GLN A 198 -28.98 -1.52 2.96
CA GLN A 198 -28.38 -0.18 2.87
C GLN A 198 -28.53 0.60 4.19
N LYS A 199 -29.66 0.44 4.89
CA LYS A 199 -29.89 1.02 6.22
C LYS A 199 -28.86 0.53 7.24
N THR A 200 -28.61 -0.79 7.29
CA THR A 200 -27.61 -1.38 8.19
C THR A 200 -26.21 -0.86 7.90
N ILE A 201 -25.85 -0.71 6.62
CA ILE A 201 -24.56 -0.16 6.21
C ILE A 201 -24.43 1.31 6.62
N LEU A 202 -25.47 2.12 6.42
CA LEU A 202 -25.47 3.53 6.83
C LEU A 202 -25.36 3.67 8.35
N LEU A 203 -26.03 2.83 9.13
CA LEU A 203 -25.89 2.83 10.60
C LEU A 203 -24.46 2.47 11.02
N PHE A 204 -23.85 1.46 10.39
CA PHE A 204 -22.47 1.07 10.64
C PHE A 204 -21.48 2.20 10.31
N LEU A 205 -21.63 2.84 9.15
CA LEU A 205 -20.78 3.97 8.76
C LEU A 205 -21.02 5.21 9.63
N GLY A 206 -22.28 5.46 10.03
CA GLY A 206 -22.62 6.52 10.98
C GLY A 206 -21.93 6.30 12.33
N PHE A 207 -21.91 5.06 12.83
CA PHE A 207 -21.17 4.73 14.04
C PHE A 207 -19.65 4.91 13.87
N ALA A 208 -19.07 4.50 12.74
CA ALA A 208 -17.66 4.71 12.44
C ALA A 208 -17.29 6.21 12.37
N PHE A 209 -18.18 7.04 11.82
CA PHE A 209 -18.04 8.51 11.83
C PHE A 209 -18.09 9.07 13.25
N LEU A 210 -19.05 8.64 14.07
CA LEU A 210 -19.13 9.06 15.48
C LEU A 210 -17.86 8.71 16.24
N ILE A 211 -17.30 7.50 16.06
CA ILE A 211 -16.00 7.13 16.62
C ILE A 211 -14.92 8.09 16.16
N GLY A 212 -14.83 8.38 14.85
CA GLY A 212 -13.82 9.28 14.31
C GLY A 212 -13.94 10.73 14.79
N MET A 213 -15.10 11.14 15.30
CA MET A 213 -15.29 12.45 15.94
C MET A 213 -14.72 12.50 17.36
N THR A 214 -14.55 11.34 18.02
CA THR A 214 -13.97 11.24 19.36
C THR A 214 -12.43 11.16 19.34
N PRO A 215 -11.75 11.35 20.49
CA PRO A 215 -10.32 11.08 20.64
C PRO A 215 -9.94 9.59 20.68
N LEU A 216 -10.92 8.67 20.71
CA LEU A 216 -10.68 7.24 20.90
C LEU A 216 -9.67 6.63 19.91
N PRO A 217 -9.73 6.94 18.60
CA PRO A 217 -8.74 6.43 17.64
C PRO A 217 -7.31 6.83 18.01
N ASN A 218 -7.09 8.05 18.48
CA ASN A 218 -5.77 8.54 18.89
C ASN A 218 -5.28 7.82 20.15
N MET A 219 -6.16 7.66 21.16
CA MET A 219 -5.81 6.93 22.39
C MET A 219 -5.47 5.46 22.12
N LEU A 220 -6.22 4.79 21.24
CA LEU A 220 -5.91 3.41 20.83
C LEU A 220 -4.54 3.31 20.16
N MET A 221 -4.17 4.34 19.38
CA MET A 221 -2.88 4.39 18.74
C MET A 221 -1.76 4.57 19.77
N GLU A 222 -1.83 5.57 20.63
CA GLU A 222 -0.84 5.83 21.70
C GLU A 222 -0.55 4.57 22.52
N ASN A 223 -1.61 3.92 23.01
CA ASN A 223 -1.51 2.67 23.77
C ASN A 223 -0.90 1.52 22.95
N SER A 224 -1.20 1.45 21.64
CA SER A 224 -0.58 0.44 20.77
C SER A 224 0.90 0.71 20.51
N GLY A 225 1.30 1.99 20.48
CA GLY A 225 2.69 2.43 20.38
C GLY A 225 3.48 2.05 21.62
N GLU A 226 2.92 2.29 22.81
CA GLU A 226 3.51 1.89 24.08
C GLU A 226 3.68 0.37 24.18
N PHE A 227 2.64 -0.40 23.86
CA PHE A 227 2.70 -1.86 23.88
C PHE A 227 3.71 -2.46 22.89
N SER A 228 3.92 -1.79 21.74
CA SER A 228 4.85 -2.24 20.70
C SER A 228 6.24 -1.62 20.79
N GLY A 229 6.57 -0.88 21.85
CA GLY A 229 7.88 -0.22 21.99
C GLY A 229 8.14 0.89 20.96
N MET A 230 7.07 1.43 20.35
CA MET A 230 7.08 2.53 19.38
C MET A 230 6.44 3.81 19.94
N ALA A 231 6.43 3.98 21.27
CA ALA A 231 5.79 5.10 21.96
C ALA A 231 6.21 6.47 21.42
N SER A 232 7.51 6.70 21.20
CA SER A 232 8.04 7.97 20.66
C SER A 232 7.50 8.29 19.27
N ARG A 233 7.49 7.30 18.36
CA ARG A 233 6.93 7.45 17.01
C ARG A 233 5.43 7.72 17.04
N THR A 234 4.70 7.06 17.91
CA THR A 234 3.25 7.27 18.01
C THR A 234 2.91 8.62 18.63
N ALA A 235 3.70 9.09 19.60
CA ALA A 235 3.59 10.43 20.16
C ALA A 235 3.81 11.51 19.09
N ASP A 236 4.86 11.37 18.26
CA ASP A 236 5.11 12.29 17.13
C ASP A 236 3.91 12.33 16.15
N TYR A 237 3.26 11.19 15.90
CA TYR A 237 2.07 11.14 15.05
C TYR A 237 0.83 11.77 15.71
N ALA A 238 0.67 11.63 17.04
CA ALA A 238 -0.43 12.21 17.81
C ALA A 238 -0.30 13.75 17.91
N GLU A 239 0.92 14.26 18.03
CA GLU A 239 1.23 15.69 18.00
C GLU A 239 1.04 16.30 16.60
N GLN A 240 1.27 15.51 15.53
CA GLN A 240 0.90 15.86 14.15
C GLN A 240 -0.61 15.76 13.88
N ASN A 241 -1.46 16.26 14.77
CA ASN A 241 -2.89 16.43 14.55
C ASN A 241 -3.11 17.38 13.34
N GLN A 242 -3.07 16.85 12.13
CA GLN A 242 -3.24 17.57 10.86
C GLN A 242 -4.70 18.04 10.61
N GLY A 243 -5.51 18.16 11.66
CA GLY A 243 -6.90 18.57 11.58
C GLY A 243 -7.84 17.51 10.99
N PHE A 244 -9.07 17.94 10.73
CA PHE A 244 -10.13 17.10 10.17
C PHE A 244 -9.91 16.88 8.66
N ARG A 245 -9.73 15.62 8.25
CA ARG A 245 -9.51 15.20 6.86
C ARG A 245 -10.84 15.04 6.13
N ILE A 246 -11.38 16.16 5.67
CA ILE A 246 -12.62 16.18 4.89
C ILE A 246 -12.56 15.29 3.64
N GLU A 247 -11.37 15.10 3.08
CA GLU A 247 -11.14 14.24 1.91
C GLU A 247 -11.58 12.79 2.18
N TYR A 248 -11.35 12.26 3.39
CA TYR A 248 -11.77 10.90 3.74
C TYR A 248 -13.30 10.77 3.76
N VAL A 249 -14.01 11.79 4.24
CA VAL A 249 -15.48 11.82 4.23
C VAL A 249 -15.99 11.87 2.79
N LEU A 250 -15.40 12.71 1.94
CA LEU A 250 -15.75 12.82 0.52
C LEU A 250 -15.51 11.50 -0.24
N GLU A 251 -14.39 10.84 0.01
CA GLU A 251 -14.06 9.51 -0.54
C GLU A 251 -15.11 8.47 -0.12
N VAL A 252 -15.51 8.46 1.15
CA VAL A 252 -16.54 7.55 1.66
C VAL A 252 -17.89 7.80 1.00
N VAL A 253 -18.33 9.06 0.93
CA VAL A 253 -19.59 9.43 0.26
C VAL A 253 -19.57 8.95 -1.19
N PHE A 254 -18.46 9.17 -1.90
CA PHE A 254 -18.28 8.74 -3.28
C PHE A 254 -18.36 7.21 -3.44
N PHE A 255 -17.60 6.44 -2.67
CA PHE A 255 -17.60 4.98 -2.78
C PHE A 255 -18.94 4.37 -2.39
N VAL A 256 -19.56 4.85 -1.31
CA VAL A 256 -20.88 4.39 -0.88
C VAL A 256 -21.94 4.70 -1.93
N TRP A 257 -21.91 5.90 -2.53
CA TRP A 257 -22.83 6.27 -3.61
C TRP A 257 -22.73 5.32 -4.80
N ILE A 258 -21.51 5.01 -5.27
CA ILE A 258 -21.33 4.03 -6.38
C ILE A 258 -21.85 2.65 -5.98
N LEU A 259 -21.48 2.16 -4.79
CA LEU A 259 -21.87 0.83 -4.32
C LEU A 259 -23.39 0.73 -4.19
N PHE A 260 -24.05 1.77 -3.66
CA PHE A 260 -25.50 1.80 -3.49
C PHE A 260 -26.24 1.89 -4.83
N LYS A 261 -25.72 2.67 -5.77
CA LYS A 261 -26.30 2.78 -7.13
C LYS A 261 -26.27 1.47 -7.91
N HIS A 262 -25.37 0.56 -7.55
CA HIS A 262 -25.24 -0.77 -8.16
C HIS A 262 -25.68 -1.89 -7.23
N TYR A 263 -26.21 -1.59 -6.04
CA TYR A 263 -26.32 -2.56 -4.96
C TYR A 263 -27.07 -3.81 -5.40
N ASP A 264 -28.21 -3.65 -6.08
CA ASP A 264 -29.02 -4.76 -6.58
C ASP A 264 -28.32 -5.64 -7.61
N ARG A 265 -27.37 -5.07 -8.36
CA ARG A 265 -26.58 -5.78 -9.39
C ARG A 265 -25.38 -6.54 -8.80
N ILE A 266 -25.02 -6.29 -7.54
CA ILE A 266 -23.93 -6.98 -6.87
C ILE A 266 -24.38 -8.40 -6.51
N GLY A 267 -23.64 -9.39 -7.01
CA GLY A 267 -23.94 -10.82 -6.81
C GLY A 267 -23.75 -11.31 -5.37
N HIS A 268 -24.32 -12.47 -5.08
CA HIS A 268 -24.34 -13.09 -3.74
C HIS A 268 -23.27 -14.15 -3.53
N SER A 269 -22.28 -14.27 -4.42
CA SER A 269 -21.18 -15.23 -4.24
C SER A 269 -20.38 -14.89 -2.98
N ARG A 270 -19.89 -15.90 -2.25
CA ARG A 270 -19.09 -15.67 -1.03
C ARG A 270 -17.88 -14.76 -1.31
N LYS A 271 -17.19 -14.97 -2.44
CA LYS A 271 -16.10 -14.12 -2.93
C LYS A 271 -16.52 -12.65 -3.07
N THR A 272 -17.62 -12.39 -3.80
CA THR A 272 -18.15 -11.04 -4.01
C THR A 272 -18.53 -10.37 -2.68
N LEU A 273 -19.17 -11.11 -1.78
CA LEU A 273 -19.58 -10.59 -0.47
C LEU A 273 -18.37 -10.29 0.43
N THR A 274 -17.29 -11.07 0.36
CA THR A 274 -16.03 -10.73 1.03
C THR A 274 -15.49 -9.39 0.55
N PHE A 275 -15.38 -9.17 -0.77
CA PHE A 275 -14.88 -7.89 -1.27
C PHE A 275 -15.82 -6.72 -1.02
N LEU A 276 -17.14 -6.95 -1.01
CA LEU A 276 -18.12 -5.94 -0.61
C LEU A 276 -17.96 -5.54 0.87
N ASN A 277 -17.77 -6.51 1.77
CA ASN A 277 -17.47 -6.25 3.17
C ASN A 277 -16.16 -5.47 3.32
N MET A 278 -15.12 -5.80 2.53
CA MET A 278 -13.87 -5.03 2.51
C MET A 278 -14.10 -3.58 2.09
N CYS A 279 -14.99 -3.29 1.12
CA CYS A 279 -15.31 -1.90 0.75
C CYS A 279 -15.93 -1.12 1.92
N PHE A 280 -16.88 -1.71 2.64
CA PHE A 280 -17.51 -1.01 3.76
C PHE A 280 -16.57 -0.85 4.96
N LEU A 281 -15.69 -1.81 5.20
CA LEU A 281 -14.62 -1.66 6.18
C LEU A 281 -13.59 -0.61 5.76
N PHE A 282 -13.22 -0.54 4.48
CA PHE A 282 -12.40 0.54 3.94
C PHE A 282 -13.02 1.90 4.26
N CYS A 283 -14.32 2.07 3.98
CA CYS A 283 -15.04 3.30 4.29
C CYS A 283 -15.11 3.59 5.79
N ALA A 284 -15.41 2.58 6.62
CA ALA A 284 -15.44 2.75 8.08
C ALA A 284 -14.08 3.16 8.63
N MET A 285 -12.99 2.57 8.12
CA MET A 285 -11.63 2.94 8.48
C MET A 285 -11.29 4.39 8.15
N LEU A 286 -11.68 4.88 6.98
CA LEU A 286 -11.50 6.29 6.62
C LEU A 286 -12.27 7.22 7.57
N LEU A 287 -13.52 6.90 7.90
CA LEU A 287 -14.32 7.69 8.84
C LEU A 287 -13.76 7.66 10.25
N SER A 288 -13.38 6.49 10.75
CA SER A 288 -12.85 6.32 12.12
C SER A 288 -11.50 7.01 12.32
N PHE A 289 -10.71 7.22 11.27
CA PHE A 289 -9.40 7.87 11.37
C PHE A 289 -9.32 9.23 10.64
N MET A 290 -10.46 9.88 10.39
CA MET A 290 -10.51 11.18 9.70
C MET A 290 -9.86 12.35 10.45
N ARG A 291 -9.60 12.22 11.75
CA ARG A 291 -8.85 13.24 12.52
C ARG A 291 -7.36 12.95 12.63
N PHE A 292 -6.90 11.85 12.02
CA PHE A 292 -5.51 11.42 12.08
C PHE A 292 -4.85 11.58 10.71
N GLY A 293 -3.77 12.38 10.62
CA GLY A 293 -3.13 12.74 9.36
C GLY A 293 -2.67 11.54 8.53
N GLN A 294 -2.27 10.46 9.21
CA GLN A 294 -1.85 9.19 8.60
C GLN A 294 -2.92 8.08 8.67
N GLY A 295 -4.15 8.44 9.07
CA GLY A 295 -5.28 7.53 9.26
C GLY A 295 -5.68 6.71 8.05
N GLY A 296 -5.54 7.30 6.86
CA GLY A 296 -5.83 6.63 5.61
C GLY A 296 -5.02 5.35 5.41
N ARG A 297 -3.81 5.23 6.00
CA ARG A 297 -2.95 4.06 5.83
C ARG A 297 -3.58 2.78 6.41
N PHE A 298 -4.36 2.89 7.48
CA PHE A 298 -5.06 1.73 8.05
C PHE A 298 -6.14 1.16 7.13
N SER A 299 -6.65 1.96 6.19
CA SER A 299 -7.62 1.49 5.21
C SER A 299 -6.99 0.62 4.10
N TRP A 300 -5.66 0.65 3.92
CA TRP A 300 -5.00 0.01 2.77
C TRP A 300 -5.17 -1.51 2.72
N TYR A 301 -5.27 -2.18 3.87
CA TYR A 301 -5.57 -3.62 3.94
C TYR A 301 -6.91 -3.96 3.27
N TYR A 302 -7.87 -3.04 3.32
CA TYR A 302 -9.21 -3.17 2.76
C TYR A 302 -9.34 -2.63 1.33
N MET A 303 -8.37 -1.84 0.87
CA MET A 303 -8.43 -1.14 -0.42
C MET A 303 -8.56 -2.07 -1.62
N PHE A 304 -8.10 -3.31 -1.50
CA PHE A 304 -8.31 -4.31 -2.54
C PHE A 304 -9.78 -4.64 -2.79
N GLY A 305 -10.65 -4.46 -1.78
CA GLY A 305 -12.10 -4.50 -1.95
C GLY A 305 -12.59 -3.44 -2.93
N ILE A 306 -12.11 -2.20 -2.81
CA ILE A 306 -12.44 -1.10 -3.73
C ILE A 306 -11.96 -1.42 -5.14
N ILE A 307 -10.71 -1.88 -5.29
CA ILE A 307 -10.14 -2.28 -6.59
C ILE A 307 -10.96 -3.40 -7.23
N TYR A 308 -11.29 -4.45 -6.48
CA TYR A 308 -12.11 -5.57 -6.96
C TYR A 308 -13.52 -5.14 -7.34
N MET A 309 -14.21 -4.40 -6.46
CA MET A 309 -15.61 -4.05 -6.66
C MET A 309 -15.77 -3.07 -7.82
N LEU A 310 -14.95 -2.02 -7.91
CA LEU A 310 -15.07 -1.05 -9.00
C LEU A 310 -14.66 -1.66 -10.35
N SER A 311 -13.63 -2.51 -10.40
CA SER A 311 -13.28 -3.24 -11.64
C SER A 311 -14.38 -4.20 -12.08
N THR A 312 -15.06 -4.86 -11.13
CA THR A 312 -16.20 -5.74 -11.42
C THR A 312 -17.42 -4.96 -11.91
N LEU A 313 -17.77 -3.86 -11.24
CA LEU A 313 -18.92 -3.02 -11.59
C LEU A 313 -18.72 -2.30 -12.95
N CYS A 314 -17.47 -2.07 -13.36
CA CYS A 314 -17.14 -1.48 -14.67
C CYS A 314 -17.21 -2.46 -15.85
N LYS A 315 -17.55 -3.74 -15.63
CA LYS A 315 -17.79 -4.70 -16.72
C LYS A 315 -19.13 -4.47 -17.40
N VAL A 316 -19.22 -4.81 -18.69
CA VAL A 316 -20.39 -4.56 -19.55
C VAL A 316 -21.71 -4.99 -18.92
N LYS A 317 -21.75 -6.17 -18.28
CA LYS A 317 -22.94 -6.72 -17.61
C LYS A 317 -23.46 -5.87 -16.45
N TYR A 318 -22.58 -5.14 -15.77
CA TYR A 318 -22.90 -4.43 -14.52
C TYR A 318 -22.90 -2.91 -14.67
N ARG A 319 -22.16 -2.39 -15.67
CA ARG A 319 -21.79 -0.98 -15.79
C ARG A 319 -22.94 -0.10 -16.28
N TYR A 320 -23.10 1.06 -15.66
CA TYR A 320 -23.63 2.22 -16.38
C TYR A 320 -22.55 2.78 -17.32
N VAL A 321 -22.97 3.42 -18.42
CA VAL A 321 -22.03 3.95 -19.43
C VAL A 321 -21.03 4.94 -18.83
N TRP A 322 -21.43 5.72 -17.82
CA TRP A 322 -20.60 6.72 -17.14
C TRP A 322 -19.56 6.14 -16.17
N MET A 323 -19.66 4.86 -15.77
CA MET A 323 -18.81 4.30 -14.71
C MET A 323 -17.32 4.30 -15.05
N ARG A 324 -16.98 3.93 -16.29
CA ARG A 324 -15.59 3.90 -16.73
C ARG A 324 -15.00 5.31 -16.86
N PRO A 325 -15.63 6.26 -17.57
CA PRO A 325 -15.16 7.64 -17.59
C PRO A 325 -14.97 8.23 -16.19
N LEU A 326 -15.94 8.04 -15.28
CA LEU A 326 -15.88 8.59 -13.93
C LEU A 326 -14.74 8.00 -13.11
N THR A 327 -14.64 6.67 -13.04
CA THR A 327 -13.58 6.03 -12.22
C THR A 327 -12.19 6.22 -12.82
N PHE A 328 -12.06 6.37 -14.13
CA PHE A 328 -10.80 6.80 -14.76
C PHE A 328 -10.41 8.21 -14.31
N LEU A 329 -11.33 9.17 -14.45
CA LEU A 329 -11.08 10.56 -14.08
C LEU A 329 -10.66 10.68 -12.61
N ILE A 330 -11.35 9.96 -11.72
CA ILE A 330 -11.05 10.00 -10.29
C ILE A 330 -9.70 9.35 -9.97
N SER A 331 -9.41 8.17 -10.53
CA SER A 331 -8.11 7.54 -10.36
C SER A 331 -6.98 8.41 -10.88
N PHE A 332 -7.17 9.06 -12.02
CA PHE A 332 -6.19 9.98 -12.58
C PHE A 332 -6.03 11.25 -11.73
N THR A 333 -7.12 11.82 -11.22
CA THR A 333 -7.07 12.97 -10.29
C THR A 333 -6.34 12.63 -9.00
N PHE A 334 -6.59 11.46 -8.40
CA PHE A 334 -5.84 11.02 -7.21
C PHE A 334 -4.37 10.81 -7.52
N PHE A 335 -4.06 10.19 -8.65
CA PHE A 335 -2.69 10.06 -9.13
C PHE A 335 -1.99 11.42 -9.27
N LEU A 336 -2.64 12.39 -9.94
CA LEU A 336 -2.10 13.74 -10.15
C LEU A 336 -1.94 14.52 -8.84
N ARG A 337 -2.92 14.42 -7.93
CA ARG A 337 -2.85 15.05 -6.60
C ARG A 337 -1.59 14.61 -5.87
N ILE A 338 -1.33 13.30 -5.78
CA ILE A 338 -0.14 12.80 -5.10
C ILE A 338 1.14 13.14 -5.89
N THR A 339 1.09 13.06 -7.23
CA THR A 339 2.20 13.50 -8.10
C THR A 339 2.64 14.91 -7.73
N TYR A 340 1.68 15.84 -7.60
CA TYR A 340 1.92 17.24 -7.31
C TYR A 340 2.45 17.44 -5.88
N VAL A 341 1.78 16.87 -4.88
CA VAL A 341 2.18 17.02 -3.47
C VAL A 341 3.57 16.45 -3.22
N TRP A 342 3.95 15.37 -3.92
CA TRP A 342 5.24 14.71 -3.72
C TRP A 342 6.34 15.23 -4.66
N LEU A 343 6.09 16.25 -5.47
CA LEU A 343 7.11 16.86 -6.34
C LEU A 343 8.41 17.18 -5.60
N PRO A 344 8.40 17.81 -4.41
CA PRO A 344 9.63 18.12 -3.68
C PRO A 344 10.48 16.90 -3.32
N MET A 345 9.86 15.71 -3.19
CA MET A 345 10.52 14.46 -2.80
C MET A 345 10.93 13.60 -4.00
N ASN A 346 10.44 13.92 -5.19
CA ASN A 346 10.45 13.02 -6.34
C ASN A 346 11.03 13.66 -7.62
N ALA A 347 10.97 14.99 -7.75
CA ALA A 347 11.36 15.68 -8.98
C ALA A 347 12.63 16.54 -8.75
N PRO A 348 13.64 16.46 -9.65
CA PRO A 348 13.70 15.60 -10.83
C PRO A 348 13.84 14.12 -10.44
N TYR A 349 13.26 13.23 -11.27
CA TYR A 349 13.46 11.78 -11.09
C TYR A 349 14.90 11.45 -11.45
N LYS A 350 15.55 10.66 -10.60
CA LYS A 350 16.88 10.09 -10.84
C LYS A 350 16.83 8.60 -10.53
N THR A 351 17.65 7.85 -11.25
CA THR A 351 17.91 6.45 -10.94
C THR A 351 19.16 6.32 -10.09
N PHE A 352 19.25 5.30 -9.23
CA PHE A 352 20.49 5.00 -8.51
C PHE A 352 21.63 4.51 -9.43
N LEU A 353 21.37 4.36 -10.73
CA LEU A 353 22.39 4.11 -11.77
C LEU A 353 23.20 5.36 -12.15
N THR A 354 22.96 6.48 -11.48
CA THR A 354 23.61 7.76 -11.76
C THR A 354 24.04 8.36 -10.43
N ASP A 355 25.33 8.71 -10.34
CA ASP A 355 25.89 9.32 -9.14
C ASP A 355 25.40 10.77 -8.94
N GLY A 356 25.68 11.29 -7.76
CA GLY A 356 25.28 12.62 -7.31
C GLY A 356 24.10 12.61 -6.34
N GLU A 357 23.58 13.81 -6.05
CA GLU A 357 22.50 13.96 -5.08
C GLU A 357 21.21 13.24 -5.55
N PRO A 358 20.47 12.59 -4.62
CA PRO A 358 19.23 11.88 -4.93
C PRO A 358 18.11 12.72 -5.55
N ALA A 359 17.00 12.05 -5.92
CA ALA A 359 15.84 12.70 -6.48
C ALA A 359 15.17 13.69 -5.50
N GLY A 360 14.43 14.66 -6.05
CA GLY A 360 13.77 15.71 -5.26
C GLY A 360 14.55 17.02 -5.21
N ASN A 361 14.14 17.91 -4.31
CA ASN A 361 14.71 19.25 -4.16
C ASN A 361 15.90 19.34 -3.18
N GLY A 362 16.40 18.19 -2.71
CA GLY A 362 17.54 18.08 -1.81
C GLY A 362 17.24 18.32 -0.32
N ILE A 363 16.03 18.76 0.08
CA ILE A 363 15.73 19.01 1.51
C ILE A 363 15.81 17.72 2.32
N ILE A 364 15.14 16.65 1.87
CA ILE A 364 15.14 15.36 2.56
C ILE A 364 16.57 14.78 2.61
N TYR A 365 17.30 14.87 1.50
CA TYR A 365 18.70 14.43 1.42
C TYR A 365 19.58 15.13 2.46
N LYS A 366 19.50 16.46 2.58
CA LYS A 366 20.30 17.23 3.54
C LYS A 366 20.03 16.87 5.01
N ILE A 367 18.81 16.44 5.33
CA ILE A 367 18.39 16.14 6.69
C ILE A 367 18.67 14.67 7.04
N TYR A 368 18.47 13.76 6.10
CA TYR A 368 18.42 12.32 6.38
C TYR A 368 19.52 11.49 5.72
N GLU A 369 20.33 12.05 4.82
CA GLU A 369 21.50 11.34 4.33
C GLU A 369 22.53 11.19 5.45
N TYR A 370 22.84 9.94 5.77
CA TYR A 370 23.81 9.55 6.79
C TYR A 370 25.10 9.01 6.17
N ASP A 371 25.10 8.71 4.87
CA ASP A 371 26.27 8.18 4.17
C ASP A 371 26.44 8.85 2.79
N PHE A 372 27.31 9.86 2.76
CA PHE A 372 27.64 10.62 1.56
C PHE A 372 28.49 9.85 0.55
N GLY A 373 28.97 8.64 0.88
CA GLY A 373 29.66 7.75 -0.07
C GLY A 373 28.77 7.41 -1.26
N TYR A 374 27.48 7.18 -1.02
CA TYR A 374 26.48 6.93 -2.04
C TYR A 374 26.27 8.11 -3.01
N THR A 375 26.69 9.33 -2.65
CA THR A 375 26.62 10.47 -3.57
C THR A 375 27.75 10.43 -4.60
N ASN A 376 28.91 9.89 -4.23
CA ASN A 376 30.07 9.79 -5.12
C ASN A 376 29.99 8.55 -6.02
N ASP A 377 29.55 7.43 -5.46
CA ASP A 377 29.37 6.17 -6.17
C ASP A 377 28.20 5.43 -5.52
N LYS A 378 27.09 5.25 -6.25
CA LYS A 378 25.89 4.56 -5.74
C LYS A 378 26.13 3.08 -5.41
N PHE A 379 27.22 2.50 -5.91
CA PHE A 379 27.61 1.09 -5.79
C PHE A 379 28.89 0.83 -4.99
N TYR A 380 29.43 1.84 -4.28
CA TYR A 380 30.68 1.67 -3.53
C TYR A 380 30.57 0.56 -2.45
N ARG A 381 29.40 0.39 -1.85
CA ARG A 381 29.05 -0.77 -1.03
C ARG A 381 28.60 -1.91 -1.94
N LYS A 382 29.40 -2.98 -1.95
CA LYS A 382 29.17 -4.20 -2.75
C LYS A 382 28.34 -5.18 -1.97
#